data_AF-A0A9Q0R4K6-F1
#
_entry.id   AF-A0A9Q0R4K6-F1
#
_cell.length_a   1.000
_cell.length_b   1.000
_cell.length_c   1.000
_cell.angle_alpha   90.00
_cell.angle_beta   90.00
_cell.angle_gamma   90.00
#
_symmetry.space_group_name_H-M   'P 1'
#
loop_
_entity.id
_entity.type
_entity.pdbx_description
1 polymer ?
#
loop_
_entity_poly.entity_id
_entity_poly.type
_entity_poly.pdbx_seq_one_letter_code
_entity_poly.pdbx_strand_id
1 'polypeptide(L)'
;MKMKMKKKKEKKEEKEEEEKWKKIRYSLFYTISQIATSKNKKQFIPKQTLFDLTDLVFDLLSNRISNDLEFFANHGKRTLIKPPDVLLYCRRNESLKNLIERFIQINIEKEKQTKKRTKSNKNKTEKNQENQENEKEKEKEKEDSSDF
;
A
#
# COMPACT_ATOMS: atom_id res chain seq x y z
N MET A 1 8.54 -37.36 25.63
CA MET A 1 9.27 -36.07 25.58
C MET A 1 8.89 -35.21 24.35
N LYS A 2 8.90 -35.77 23.12
CA LYS A 2 8.50 -35.06 21.88
C LYS A 2 7.11 -34.39 21.92
N MET A 3 6.13 -35.04 22.54
CA MET A 3 4.75 -34.52 22.66
C MET A 3 4.63 -33.31 23.60
N LYS A 4 5.50 -33.19 24.62
CA LYS A 4 5.56 -32.00 25.50
C LYS A 4 6.21 -30.80 24.79
N MET A 5 7.19 -31.06 23.93
CA MET A 5 7.86 -30.02 23.12
C MET A 5 6.93 -29.48 22.03
N LYS A 6 6.14 -30.34 21.36
CA LYS A 6 5.15 -29.91 20.36
C LYS A 6 4.08 -29.00 20.96
N LYS A 7 3.47 -29.40 22.10
CA LYS A 7 2.49 -28.56 22.82
C LYS A 7 3.06 -27.22 23.31
N LYS A 8 4.34 -27.18 23.69
CA LYS A 8 5.00 -25.94 24.12
C LYS A 8 5.26 -24.99 22.94
N LYS A 9 5.51 -25.54 21.75
CA LYS A 9 5.68 -24.78 20.51
C LYS A 9 4.35 -24.21 20.01
N GLU A 10 3.30 -25.03 19.96
CA GLU A 10 1.94 -24.60 19.59
C GLU A 10 1.43 -23.46 20.50
N LYS A 11 1.58 -23.61 21.83
CA LYS A 11 1.22 -22.54 22.79
C LYS A 11 2.04 -21.26 22.65
N LYS A 12 3.25 -21.34 22.09
CA LYS A 12 4.09 -20.16 21.86
C LYS A 12 3.65 -19.44 20.59
N GLU A 13 3.39 -20.20 19.53
CA GLU A 13 2.87 -19.67 18.24
C GLU A 13 1.50 -19.00 18.42
N GLU A 14 0.59 -19.61 19.19
CA GLU A 14 -0.73 -19.05 19.51
C GLU A 14 -0.65 -17.71 20.26
N LYS A 15 0.26 -17.61 21.24
CA LYS A 15 0.51 -16.34 21.96
C LYS A 15 1.11 -15.26 21.07
N GLU A 16 2.03 -15.63 20.18
CA GLU A 16 2.63 -14.69 19.22
C GLU A 16 1.58 -14.16 18.23
N GLU A 17 0.66 -15.01 17.79
CA GLU A 17 -0.46 -14.62 16.94
C GLU A 17 -1.44 -13.69 17.67
N GLU A 18 -1.80 -14.01 18.91
CA GLU A 18 -2.66 -13.16 19.74
C GLU A 18 -2.08 -11.75 19.94
N GLU A 19 -0.77 -11.64 20.21
CA GLU A 19 -0.08 -10.36 20.33
C GLU A 19 -0.06 -9.56 19.02
N LYS A 20 0.11 -10.23 17.88
CA LYS A 20 -0.01 -9.58 16.56
C LYS A 20 -1.42 -9.02 16.35
N TRP A 21 -2.45 -9.80 16.67
CA TRP A 21 -3.83 -9.36 16.54
C TRP A 21 -4.16 -8.18 17.46
N LYS A 22 -3.67 -8.19 18.70
CA LYS A 22 -3.77 -7.04 19.61
C LYS A 22 -3.15 -5.80 19.01
N LYS A 23 -1.93 -5.90 18.47
CA LYS A 23 -1.24 -4.76 17.83
C LYS A 23 -2.04 -4.19 16.65
N ILE A 24 -2.62 -5.04 15.81
CA ILE A 24 -3.47 -4.62 14.69
C ILE A 24 -4.71 -3.89 15.21
N ARG A 25 -5.40 -4.43 16.22
CA ARG A 25 -6.57 -3.81 16.83
C ARG A 25 -6.25 -2.44 17.45
N TYR A 26 -5.14 -2.30 18.15
CA TYR A 26 -4.72 -1.01 18.69
C TYR A 26 -4.40 0.01 17.61
N SER A 27 -3.74 -0.40 16.52
CA SER A 27 -3.50 0.48 15.37
C SER A 27 -4.81 0.93 14.74
N LEU A 28 -5.78 0.02 14.59
CA LEU A 28 -7.10 0.34 14.05
C LEU A 28 -7.87 1.30 14.96
N PHE A 29 -7.87 1.04 16.27
CA PHE A 29 -8.47 1.93 17.27
C PHE A 29 -7.92 3.35 17.18
N TYR A 30 -6.59 3.49 17.06
CA TYR A 30 -5.96 4.80 16.88
C TYR A 30 -6.48 5.52 15.63
N THR A 31 -6.47 4.86 14.48
CA THR A 31 -6.94 5.45 13.22
C THR A 31 -8.43 5.81 13.28
N ILE A 32 -9.28 4.94 13.83
CA ILE A 32 -10.71 5.20 13.98
C ILE A 32 -10.95 6.39 14.91
N SER A 33 -10.25 6.45 16.03
CA SER A 33 -10.36 7.57 16.98
C SER A 33 -9.99 8.90 16.34
N GLN A 34 -8.93 8.93 15.51
CA GLN A 34 -8.54 10.12 14.76
C GLN A 34 -9.61 10.54 13.73
N ILE A 35 -10.14 9.60 12.96
CA ILE A 35 -11.20 9.86 11.97
C ILE A 35 -12.47 10.37 12.67
N ALA A 36 -12.88 9.71 13.75
CA ALA A 36 -14.09 10.04 14.49
C ALA A 36 -14.00 11.44 15.12
N THR A 37 -12.87 11.76 15.75
CA THR A 37 -12.59 13.08 16.33
C THR A 37 -12.53 14.18 15.24
N SER A 38 -11.94 13.87 14.08
CA SER A 38 -11.84 14.82 12.96
C SER A 38 -13.20 15.17 12.37
N LYS A 39 -14.13 14.21 12.30
CA LYS A 39 -15.49 14.40 11.80
C LYS A 39 -16.40 15.07 12.84
N ASN A 40 -16.29 14.68 14.11
CA ASN A 40 -17.16 15.15 15.19
C ASN A 40 -16.43 16.10 16.15
N LYS A 41 -15.92 17.22 15.63
CA LYS A 41 -15.18 18.22 16.44
C LYS A 41 -15.97 18.82 17.61
N LYS A 42 -17.31 18.68 17.60
CA LYS A 42 -18.21 19.31 18.57
C LYS A 42 -18.80 18.32 19.59
N GLN A 43 -18.65 17.03 19.39
CA GLN A 43 -19.32 16.02 20.21
C GLN A 43 -18.31 15.02 20.77
N PHE A 44 -18.39 14.81 22.08
CA PHE A 44 -17.63 13.77 22.74
C PHE A 44 -18.16 12.39 22.31
N ILE A 45 -17.24 11.52 21.91
CA ILE A 45 -17.53 10.12 21.58
C ILE A 45 -17.02 9.26 22.74
N PRO A 46 -17.87 8.47 23.40
CA PRO A 46 -17.44 7.57 24.46
C PRO A 46 -16.37 6.59 24.00
N LYS A 47 -15.41 6.29 24.88
CA LYS A 47 -14.32 5.36 24.56
C LYS A 47 -14.85 3.96 24.25
N GLN A 48 -15.90 3.52 24.94
CA GLN A 48 -16.56 2.24 24.70
C GLN A 48 -17.08 2.16 23.26
N THR A 49 -17.76 3.21 22.78
CA THR A 49 -18.25 3.28 21.40
C THR A 49 -17.11 3.20 20.37
N LEU A 50 -15.95 3.78 20.67
CA LEU A 50 -14.76 3.67 19.81
C LEU A 50 -14.20 2.23 19.80
N PHE A 51 -14.22 1.53 20.93
CA PHE A 51 -13.86 0.11 20.98
C PHE A 51 -14.85 -0.74 20.19
N ASP A 52 -16.15 -0.57 20.40
CA ASP A 52 -17.19 -1.31 19.69
C ASP A 52 -17.10 -1.10 18.17
N LEU A 53 -16.84 0.15 17.75
CA LEU A 53 -16.62 0.47 16.34
C LEU A 53 -15.35 -0.17 15.80
N THR A 54 -14.29 -0.26 16.61
CA THR A 54 -13.04 -0.91 16.21
C THR A 54 -13.25 -2.40 16.00
N ASP A 55 -13.97 -3.06 16.90
CA ASP A 55 -14.26 -4.49 16.79
C ASP A 55 -15.16 -4.78 15.57
N LEU A 56 -16.16 -3.92 15.31
CA LEU A 56 -17.00 -4.01 14.11
C LEU A 56 -16.19 -3.90 12.81
N VAL A 57 -15.30 -2.91 12.72
CA VAL A 57 -14.47 -2.70 11.52
C VAL A 57 -13.46 -3.84 11.36
N PHE A 58 -12.90 -4.33 12.47
CA PHE A 58 -12.01 -5.47 12.46
C PHE A 58 -12.70 -6.72 11.89
N ASP A 59 -13.89 -7.07 12.40
CA ASP A 59 -14.68 -8.20 11.91
C ASP A 59 -15.06 -8.06 10.43
N LEU A 60 -15.49 -6.86 10.02
CA LEU A 60 -15.82 -6.57 8.64
C LEU A 60 -14.63 -6.82 7.69
N LEU A 61 -13.42 -6.40 8.11
CA LEU A 61 -12.20 -6.56 7.32
C LEU A 61 -11.75 -8.02 7.27
N SER A 62 -11.66 -8.68 8.42
CA SER A 62 -11.11 -10.04 8.52
C SER A 62 -12.04 -11.10 7.94
N ASN A 63 -13.35 -10.97 8.17
CA ASN A 63 -14.29 -12.05 7.90
C ASN A 63 -15.16 -11.83 6.66
N ARG A 64 -15.34 -10.57 6.21
CA ARG A 64 -16.21 -10.29 5.05
C ARG A 64 -15.42 -9.77 3.86
N ILE A 65 -14.79 -8.61 4.00
CA ILE A 65 -14.11 -7.94 2.87
C ILE A 65 -12.98 -8.80 2.34
N SER A 66 -12.14 -9.38 3.21
CA SER A 66 -11.02 -10.21 2.77
C SER A 66 -11.49 -11.42 1.95
N ASN A 67 -12.49 -12.14 2.44
CA ASN A 67 -13.04 -13.34 1.81
C ASN A 67 -13.70 -13.02 0.46
N ASP A 68 -14.49 -11.95 0.39
CA ASP A 68 -15.14 -11.53 -0.85
C ASP A 68 -14.11 -11.13 -1.92
N LEU A 69 -13.08 -10.37 -1.54
CA LEU A 69 -12.02 -9.95 -2.46
C LEU A 69 -11.21 -11.14 -2.99
N GLU A 70 -10.89 -12.11 -2.14
CA GLU A 70 -10.21 -13.34 -2.54
C GLU A 70 -11.08 -14.13 -3.53
N PHE A 71 -12.38 -14.26 -3.24
CA PHE A 71 -13.32 -14.93 -4.13
C PHE A 71 -13.40 -14.26 -5.50
N PHE A 72 -13.45 -12.93 -5.56
CA PHE A 72 -13.47 -12.19 -6.82
C PHE A 72 -12.18 -12.33 -7.63
N ALA A 73 -11.03 -12.28 -6.97
CA ALA A 73 -9.75 -12.53 -7.63
C ALA A 73 -9.69 -13.95 -8.21
N ASN A 74 -10.11 -14.95 -7.42
CA ASN A 74 -10.11 -16.35 -7.83
C ASN A 74 -11.12 -16.64 -8.95
N HIS A 75 -12.28 -15.97 -8.96
CA HIS A 75 -13.22 -16.04 -10.08
C HIS A 75 -12.59 -15.58 -11.40
N GLY A 76 -11.71 -14.57 -11.33
CA GLY A 76 -10.89 -14.11 -12.45
C GLY A 76 -9.65 -14.97 -12.73
N LYS A 77 -9.51 -16.16 -12.14
CA LYS A 77 -8.32 -17.03 -12.19
C LYS A 77 -7.02 -16.33 -11.77
N ARG A 78 -7.10 -15.41 -10.81
CA ARG A 78 -5.97 -14.65 -10.27
C ARG A 78 -5.80 -14.94 -8.79
N THR A 79 -4.56 -14.93 -8.33
CA THR A 79 -4.21 -14.96 -6.90
C THR A 79 -3.96 -13.56 -6.34
N LEU A 80 -3.72 -12.58 -7.21
CA LEU A 80 -3.50 -11.18 -6.83
C LEU A 80 -4.78 -10.37 -6.97
N ILE A 81 -5.19 -9.73 -5.87
CA ILE A 81 -6.31 -8.78 -5.81
C ILE A 81 -5.94 -7.52 -6.60
N LYS A 82 -6.86 -7.09 -7.48
CA LYS A 82 -6.72 -5.93 -8.35
C LYS A 82 -7.87 -4.94 -8.14
N PRO A 83 -7.77 -3.68 -8.64
CA PRO A 83 -8.83 -2.69 -8.49
C PRO A 83 -10.24 -3.14 -8.95
N PRO A 84 -10.42 -3.95 -10.02
CA PRO A 84 -11.73 -4.46 -10.39
C PRO A 84 -12.43 -5.30 -9.31
N ASP A 85 -11.66 -6.02 -8.48
CA ASP A 85 -12.21 -6.86 -7.40
C ASP A 85 -12.83 -5.97 -6.32
N VAL A 86 -12.19 -4.83 -6.00
CA VAL A 86 -12.71 -3.82 -5.07
C VAL A 86 -13.95 -3.12 -5.63
N LEU A 87 -13.96 -2.83 -6.93
CA LEU A 87 -15.14 -2.25 -7.59
C LEU A 87 -16.33 -3.22 -7.56
N LEU A 88 -16.08 -4.52 -7.73
CA LEU A 88 -17.11 -5.54 -7.65
C LEU A 88 -17.70 -5.64 -6.23
N TYR A 89 -16.89 -5.48 -5.18
CA TYR A 89 -17.38 -5.37 -3.80
C TYR A 89 -18.32 -4.17 -3.62
N CYS A 90 -17.96 -3.00 -4.18
CA CYS A 90 -18.74 -1.77 -4.04
C CYS A 90 -20.01 -1.72 -4.93
N ARG A 91 -20.25 -2.70 -5.81
CA ARG A 91 -21.30 -2.66 -6.85
C ARG A 91 -22.72 -2.38 -6.37
N ARG A 92 -23.04 -2.69 -5.12
CA ARG A 92 -24.39 -2.50 -4.55
C ARG A 92 -24.65 -1.06 -4.09
N ASN A 93 -23.59 -0.24 -3.98
CA ASN A 93 -23.69 1.14 -3.54
C ASN A 93 -23.01 2.04 -4.58
N GLU A 94 -23.79 2.61 -5.48
CA GLU A 94 -23.28 3.42 -6.59
C GLU A 94 -22.49 4.65 -6.11
N SER A 95 -22.92 5.30 -5.03
CA SER A 95 -22.17 6.43 -4.47
C SER A 95 -20.78 6.01 -3.99
N LEU A 96 -20.68 4.85 -3.32
CA LEU A 96 -19.41 4.29 -2.88
C LEU A 96 -18.56 3.85 -4.07
N LYS A 97 -19.14 3.15 -5.05
CA LYS A 97 -18.45 2.71 -6.26
C LYS A 97 -17.83 3.90 -7.00
N ASN A 98 -18.61 4.96 -7.25
CA ASN A 98 -18.14 6.18 -7.90
C ASN A 98 -17.00 6.86 -7.12
N LEU A 99 -17.06 6.87 -5.79
CA LEU A 99 -15.99 7.43 -4.95
C LEU A 99 -14.69 6.63 -5.11
N ILE A 100 -14.78 5.30 -5.09
CA ILE A 100 -13.62 4.42 -5.24
C ILE A 100 -13.04 4.49 -6.65
N GLU A 101 -13.87 4.55 -7.69
CA GLU A 101 -13.42 4.72 -9.08
C GLU A 101 -12.59 6.01 -9.25
N ARG A 102 -13.08 7.13 -8.69
CA ARG A 102 -12.33 8.40 -8.68
C ARG A 102 -10.99 8.26 -7.95
N PHE A 103 -10.97 7.59 -6.80
CA PHE A 103 -9.73 7.36 -6.05
C PHE A 103 -8.73 6.52 -6.85
N ILE A 104 -9.17 5.46 -7.52
CA ILE A 104 -8.34 4.63 -8.39
C ILE A 104 -7.75 5.47 -9.54
N GLN A 105 -8.58 6.26 -10.22
CA GLN A 105 -8.15 7.09 -11.34
C GLN A 105 -7.06 8.10 -10.93
N ILE A 106 -7.25 8.79 -9.79
CA ILE A 106 -6.26 9.73 -9.25
C ILE A 106 -4.92 9.03 -8.98
N ASN A 107 -4.94 7.81 -8.42
CA ASN A 107 -3.70 7.08 -8.13
C ASN A 107 -2.99 6.59 -9.39
N ILE A 108 -3.74 6.13 -10.40
CA ILE A 108 -3.18 5.77 -11.71
C ILE A 108 -2.50 6.99 -12.36
N GLU A 109 -3.11 8.16 -12.28
CA GLU A 109 -2.54 9.40 -12.81
C GLU A 109 -1.26 9.80 -12.06
N LYS A 110 -1.25 9.71 -10.73
CA LYS A 110 -0.06 9.96 -9.92
C LYS A 110 1.08 9.02 -10.30
N GLU A 111 0.81 7.72 -10.47
CA GLU A 111 1.82 6.76 -10.91
C GLU A 111 2.36 7.05 -12.32
N LYS A 112 1.49 7.49 -13.24
CA LYS A 112 1.93 7.90 -14.58
C LYS A 112 2.85 9.12 -14.51
N GLN A 113 2.56 10.09 -13.65
CA GLN A 113 3.39 11.28 -13.46
C GLN A 113 4.75 10.95 -12.83
N THR A 114 4.81 10.07 -11.83
CA THR A 114 6.08 9.64 -11.23
C THR A 114 6.95 8.85 -12.20
N LYS A 115 6.34 8.00 -13.03
CA LYS A 115 7.03 7.25 -14.11
C LYS A 115 7.54 8.18 -15.23
N LYS A 116 6.81 9.26 -15.56
CA LYS A 116 7.29 10.27 -16.52
C LYS A 116 8.46 11.09 -15.95
N ARG A 117 8.41 11.48 -14.67
CA ARG A 117 9.49 12.22 -14.00
C ARG A 117 10.78 11.39 -13.91
N THR A 118 10.68 10.10 -13.56
CA THR A 118 11.85 9.21 -13.49
C THR A 118 12.47 8.94 -14.86
N LYS A 119 11.68 8.75 -15.92
CA LYS A 119 12.19 8.64 -17.30
C LYS A 119 12.87 9.94 -17.77
N SER A 120 12.27 11.10 -17.47
CA SER A 120 12.87 12.40 -17.80
C SER A 120 14.20 12.65 -17.07
N ASN A 121 14.36 12.15 -15.84
CA ASN A 121 15.62 12.27 -15.11
C ASN A 121 16.67 11.31 -15.67
N LYS A 122 16.30 10.08 -16.03
CA LYS A 122 17.23 9.12 -16.66
C LYS A 122 17.81 9.66 -17.98
N ASN A 123 16.96 10.23 -18.83
CA ASN A 123 17.39 10.83 -20.10
C ASN A 123 18.30 12.06 -19.92
N LYS A 124 18.19 12.80 -18.79
CA LYS A 124 19.11 13.90 -18.47
C LYS A 124 20.46 13.40 -17.98
N THR A 125 20.49 12.31 -17.21
CA THR A 125 21.73 11.72 -16.72
C THR A 125 22.52 11.06 -17.85
N GLU A 126 21.84 10.37 -18.77
CA GLU A 126 22.46 9.75 -19.96
C GLU A 126 23.06 10.82 -20.90
N LYS A 127 22.35 11.93 -21.17
CA LYS A 127 22.88 13.05 -21.96
C LYS A 127 24.07 13.77 -21.31
N ASN A 128 24.11 13.86 -19.98
CA ASN A 128 25.23 14.50 -19.29
C ASN A 128 26.49 13.62 -19.29
N GLN A 129 26.35 12.30 -19.29
CA GLN A 129 27.49 11.37 -19.41
C GLN A 129 28.08 11.39 -20.82
N GLU A 130 27.22 11.36 -21.84
CA GLU A 130 27.62 11.43 -23.25
C GLU A 130 28.32 12.77 -23.58
N ASN A 131 27.87 13.88 -22.99
CA ASN A 131 28.57 15.17 -23.15
C ASN A 131 29.94 15.21 -22.44
N GLN A 132 30.09 14.57 -21.28
CA GLN A 132 31.36 14.52 -20.55
C GLN A 132 32.41 13.62 -21.20
N GLU A 133 31.99 12.54 -21.89
CA GLU A 133 32.89 11.68 -22.66
C GLU A 133 33.36 12.39 -23.95
N ASN A 134 32.44 13.07 -24.64
CA ASN A 134 32.75 13.86 -25.85
C ASN A 134 33.66 15.07 -25.57
N GLU A 135 33.58 15.70 -24.39
CA GLU A 135 34.51 16.77 -24.00
C GLU A 135 35.92 16.24 -23.70
N LYS A 136 36.04 15.06 -23.08
CA LYS A 136 37.33 14.43 -22.78
C LYS A 136 38.05 13.89 -24.02
N GLU A 137 37.31 13.42 -25.03
CA GLU A 137 37.91 13.00 -26.30
C GLU A 137 38.43 14.21 -27.10
N LYS A 138 37.73 15.34 -27.09
CA LYS A 138 38.17 16.59 -27.75
C LYS A 138 39.37 17.26 -27.08
N GLU A 139 39.61 17.03 -25.80
CA GLU A 139 40.81 17.51 -25.11
C GLU A 139 42.04 16.66 -25.46
N LYS A 140 41.89 15.33 -25.63
CA LYS A 140 42.98 14.44 -26.05
C LYS A 140 43.45 14.70 -27.48
N GLU A 141 42.54 14.98 -28.41
CA GLU A 141 42.91 15.30 -29.81
C GLU A 141 43.66 16.64 -29.94
N LYS A 142 43.55 17.54 -28.96
CA LYS A 142 44.28 18.83 -28.96
C LYS A 142 45.70 18.72 -28.40
N GLU A 143 45.97 17.74 -27.54
CA GLU A 143 47.31 17.50 -27.00
C GLU A 143 48.21 16.76 -28.01
N ASP A 144 47.64 15.89 -28.84
CA ASP A 144 48.41 15.16 -29.88
C ASP A 144 48.72 15.99 -31.15
N SER A 145 48.14 17.19 -31.29
CA SER A 145 48.37 18.07 -32.45
C SER A 145 49.39 19.19 -32.21
N SER A 146 50.00 19.28 -31.02
CA SER A 146 50.95 20.36 -30.70
C SER A 146 52.43 19.98 -30.81
N ASP A 147 52.77 18.84 -31.40
CA ASP A 147 54.15 18.33 -31.48
C ASP A 147 54.67 18.13 -32.92
N PHE A 148 54.30 19.03 -33.83
CA PHE A 148 54.94 19.16 -35.15
C PHE A 148 55.13 20.62 -35.58
#